data_AF-A0A930F9E2-F1
#
_entry.id   AF-A0A930F9E2-F1
#
_cell.length_a   1.000
_cell.length_b   1.000
_cell.length_c   1.000
_cell.angle_alpha   90.00
_cell.angle_beta   90.00
_cell.angle_gamma   90.00
#
_symmetry.space_group_name_H-M   'P 1'
#
loop_
_entity.id
_entity.type
_entity.pdbx_description
1 polymer ?
#
loop_
_entity_poly.entity_id
_entity_poly.type
_entity_poly.pdbx_seq_one_letter_code
_entity_poly.pdbx_strand_id
1 'polypeptide(L)'
;MSNINERVGSAAKWSIFTEIIVKIISPITNMILARILVPEEFGVVATVTMIVSFADIFTDAGFQKYVVQHQFKTKEDEDVSTCVAFWTNISASLLLWFFIFIFSNQLAEMVGNPGLGSVIYIGAAILPLTSFSSIQTALFRKHLDF
;
A
#
# COMPACT_ATOMS: atom_id res chain seq x y z
N MET A 1 26.29 -24.07 -3.01
CA MET A 1 26.26 -22.97 -2.02
C MET A 1 26.64 -21.60 -2.60
N SER A 2 27.44 -21.49 -3.67
CA SER A 2 27.75 -20.19 -4.32
C SER A 2 26.53 -19.47 -4.92
N ASN A 3 25.62 -20.22 -5.55
CA ASN A 3 24.47 -19.65 -6.28
C ASN A 3 23.47 -18.89 -5.37
N ILE A 4 23.25 -19.35 -4.14
CA ILE A 4 22.34 -18.68 -3.18
C ILE A 4 22.96 -17.39 -2.65
N ASN A 5 24.25 -17.39 -2.30
CA ASN A 5 24.92 -16.20 -1.81
C ASN A 5 25.01 -15.10 -2.89
N GLU A 6 25.18 -15.49 -4.15
CA GLU A 6 25.14 -14.56 -5.28
C GLU A 6 23.73 -13.99 -5.51
N ARG A 7 22.68 -14.82 -5.52
CA ARG A 7 21.28 -14.38 -5.66
C ARG A 7 20.83 -13.46 -4.51
N VAL A 8 21.21 -13.78 -3.28
CA VAL A 8 20.92 -12.93 -2.10
C VAL A 8 21.66 -11.59 -2.22
N GLY A 9 22.92 -11.60 -2.66
CA GLY A 9 23.71 -10.38 -2.84
C GLY A 9 23.16 -9.47 -3.96
N SER A 10 22.76 -10.04 -5.10
CA SER A 10 22.14 -9.27 -6.19
C SER A 10 20.77 -8.74 -5.79
N ALA A 11 19.92 -9.55 -5.15
CA ALA A 11 18.60 -9.14 -4.68
C ALA A 11 18.68 -8.04 -3.62
N ALA A 12 19.62 -8.14 -2.67
CA ALA A 12 19.84 -7.12 -1.65
C ALA A 12 20.30 -5.79 -2.28
N LYS A 13 21.24 -5.82 -3.23
CA LYS A 13 21.69 -4.62 -3.95
C LYS A 13 20.53 -3.97 -4.72
N TRP A 14 19.73 -4.77 -5.42
CA TRP A 14 18.58 -4.30 -6.18
C TRP A 14 17.49 -3.69 -5.27
N SER A 15 17.20 -4.33 -4.13
CA SER A 15 16.26 -3.82 -3.15
C SER A 15 16.72 -2.50 -2.54
N ILE A 16 17.99 -2.39 -2.14
CA ILE A 16 18.55 -1.16 -1.57
C ILE A 16 18.50 -0.03 -2.60
N PHE A 17 18.91 -0.30 -3.84
CA PHE A 17 18.90 0.68 -4.92
C PHE A 17 17.48 1.19 -5.20
N THR A 18 16.52 0.27 -5.34
CA THR A 18 15.10 0.60 -5.53
C THR A 18 14.56 1.42 -4.37
N GLU A 19 14.87 1.05 -3.13
CA GLU A 19 14.35 1.74 -1.95
C GLU A 19 14.95 3.15 -1.78
N ILE A 20 16.23 3.33 -2.11
CA ILE A 20 16.86 4.67 -2.14
C ILE A 20 16.19 5.54 -3.21
N ILE A 21 15.99 5.00 -4.42
CA ILE A 21 15.34 5.74 -5.51
C ILE A 21 13.93 6.17 -5.11
N VAL A 22 13.10 5.26 -4.59
CA VAL A 22 11.73 5.55 -4.18
C VAL A 22 11.71 6.61 -3.07
N LYS A 23 12.62 6.51 -2.09
CA LYS A 23 12.75 7.49 -1.00
C LYS A 23 13.24 8.87 -1.44
N ILE A 24 13.97 8.98 -2.56
CA ILE A 24 14.40 10.26 -3.13
C ILE A 24 13.30 10.86 -4.03
N ILE A 25 12.65 10.04 -4.86
CA ILE A 25 11.62 10.50 -5.79
C ILE A 25 10.42 11.07 -5.04
N SER A 26 9.92 10.38 -4.02
CA SER A 26 8.72 10.81 -3.28
C SER A 26 8.80 12.25 -2.72
N PRO A 27 9.84 12.66 -1.97
CA PRO A 27 9.95 14.03 -1.48
C PRO A 27 10.16 15.07 -2.59
N ILE A 28 10.84 14.71 -3.68
CA ILE A 28 10.98 15.60 -4.85
C ILE A 28 9.60 15.84 -5.48
N THR A 29 8.83 14.77 -5.71
CA THR A 29 7.45 14.87 -6.22
C THR A 29 6.59 15.73 -5.29
N ASN A 30 6.66 15.51 -3.97
CA ASN A 30 5.92 16.31 -2.99
C ASN A 30 6.33 17.80 -3.01
N MET A 31 7.62 18.10 -3.15
CA MET A 31 8.12 19.48 -3.24
C MET A 31 7.64 20.18 -4.52
N ILE A 32 7.62 19.47 -5.65
CA ILE A 32 7.07 19.97 -6.91
C ILE A 32 5.56 20.23 -6.75
N LEU A 33 4.82 19.27 -6.17
CA LEU A 33 3.39 19.39 -5.95
C LEU A 33 3.06 20.59 -5.04
N ALA A 34 3.83 20.80 -3.98
CA ALA A 34 3.70 21.94 -3.07
C ALA A 34 3.93 23.31 -3.74
N ARG A 35 4.68 23.37 -4.86
CA ARG A 35 4.85 24.60 -5.64
C ARG A 35 3.76 24.82 -6.68
N ILE A 36 3.17 23.73 -7.19
CA ILE A 36 2.14 23.79 -8.24
C ILE A 36 0.75 24.04 -7.64
N LEU A 37 0.45 23.44 -6.49
CA LEU A 37 -0.84 23.53 -5.82
C LEU A 37 -0.98 24.86 -5.07
N VAL A 38 -2.19 25.43 -5.12
CA VAL A 38 -2.58 26.54 -4.23
C VAL A 38 -2.65 26.01 -2.78
N PRO A 39 -2.36 26.81 -1.74
CA PRO A 39 -2.35 26.33 -0.35
C PRO A 39 -3.62 25.59 0.08
N GLU A 40 -4.77 25.98 -0.47
CA GLU A 40 -6.07 25.34 -0.27
C GLU A 40 -6.07 23.89 -0.79
N GLU A 41 -5.60 23.66 -2.02
CA GLU A 41 -5.55 22.32 -2.63
C GLU A 41 -4.53 21.41 -1.94
N PHE A 42 -3.44 21.97 -1.42
CA PHE A 42 -2.45 21.21 -0.65
C PHE A 42 -3.04 20.67 0.67
N GLY A 43 -3.94 21.43 1.32
CA GLY A 43 -4.69 20.98 2.50
C GLY A 43 -5.60 19.78 2.21
N VAL A 44 -6.18 19.72 1.01
CA VAL A 44 -6.99 18.59 0.54
C VAL A 44 -6.14 17.34 0.38
N VAL A 45 -4.99 17.45 -0.30
CA VAL A 45 -4.06 16.32 -0.48
C VAL A 45 -3.58 15.79 0.86
N ALA A 46 -3.27 16.68 1.82
CA ALA A 46 -2.89 16.28 3.17
C ALA A 46 -4.01 15.53 3.89
N THR A 47 -5.25 16.00 3.78
CA THR A 47 -6.44 15.35 4.37
C THR A 47 -6.67 13.96 3.80
N VAL A 48 -6.64 13.82 2.47
CA VAL A 48 -6.78 12.53 1.79
C VAL A 48 -5.67 11.59 2.22
N THR A 49 -4.42 12.06 2.19
CA THR A 49 -3.26 11.25 2.58
C THR A 49 -3.39 10.78 4.03
N MET A 50 -3.80 11.65 4.95
CA MET A 50 -4.02 11.29 6.36
C MET A 50 -5.07 10.19 6.51
N ILE A 51 -6.24 10.35 5.88
CA ILE A 51 -7.34 9.37 5.94
C ILE A 51 -6.89 8.03 5.34
N VAL A 52 -6.25 8.08 4.18
CA VAL A 52 -5.75 6.89 3.49
C VAL A 52 -4.67 6.20 4.31
N SER A 53 -3.67 6.91 4.83
CA SER A 53 -2.62 6.31 5.66
C SER A 53 -3.17 5.70 6.93
N PHE A 54 -4.17 6.32 7.56
CA PHE A 54 -4.84 5.73 8.72
C PHE A 54 -5.59 4.45 8.33
N ALA A 55 -6.33 4.48 7.23
CA ALA A 55 -7.05 3.33 6.69
C ALA A 55 -6.10 2.19 6.29
N ASP A 56 -4.93 2.52 5.74
CA ASP A 56 -3.94 1.55 5.25
C ASP A 56 -3.38 0.67 6.37
N ILE A 57 -3.29 1.20 7.60
CA ILE A 57 -2.90 0.44 8.80
C ILE A 57 -3.87 -0.73 9.06
N PHE A 58 -5.15 -0.57 8.74
CA PHE A 58 -6.15 -1.63 8.91
C PHE A 58 -6.13 -2.64 7.77
N THR A 59 -5.76 -2.23 6.55
CA THR A 59 -5.66 -3.13 5.39
C THR A 59 -4.35 -3.90 5.36
N ASP A 60 -3.26 -3.36 5.90
CA ASP A 60 -2.03 -4.12 6.17
C ASP A 60 -2.17 -4.99 7.43
N ALA A 61 -3.06 -5.98 7.37
CA ALA A 61 -3.31 -6.93 8.46
C ALA A 61 -2.15 -7.93 8.69
N GLY A 62 -0.94 -7.66 8.18
CA GLY A 62 0.23 -8.52 8.33
C GLY A 62 0.25 -9.73 7.39
N PHE A 63 -0.70 -9.84 6.47
CA PHE A 63 -0.74 -10.92 5.48
C PHE A 63 0.51 -10.95 4.59
N GLN A 64 1.03 -9.79 4.19
CA GLN A 64 2.28 -9.71 3.45
C GLN A 64 3.45 -10.32 4.24
N LYS A 65 3.57 -9.97 5.53
CA LYS A 65 4.61 -10.51 6.42
C LYS A 65 4.46 -12.02 6.61
N TYR A 66 3.23 -12.48 6.79
CA TYR A 66 2.92 -13.91 6.88
C TYR A 66 3.36 -14.65 5.62
N VAL A 67 3.01 -14.19 4.42
CA VAL A 67 3.39 -14.84 3.14
C VAL A 67 4.91 -14.92 3.00
N VAL A 68 5.65 -13.85 3.33
CA VAL A 68 7.12 -13.81 3.23
C VAL A 68 7.79 -14.71 4.25
N GLN A 69 7.34 -14.70 5.52
CA GLN A 69 8.07 -15.33 6.63
C GLN A 69 7.62 -16.77 6.90
N HIS A 70 6.40 -17.15 6.53
CA HIS A 70 5.86 -18.46 6.82
C HIS A 70 6.53 -19.54 5.96
N GLN A 71 6.99 -20.60 6.62
CA GLN A 71 7.57 -21.77 5.99
C GLN A 71 6.46 -22.77 5.67
N PHE A 72 6.00 -22.79 4.42
CA PHE A 72 4.98 -23.74 3.97
C PHE A 72 5.58 -25.14 3.80
N LYS A 73 4.80 -26.16 4.15
CA LYS A 73 5.23 -27.57 4.09
C LYS A 73 5.17 -28.12 2.66
N THR A 74 4.18 -27.68 1.89
CA THR A 74 3.98 -28.04 0.50
C THR A 74 3.68 -26.80 -0.34
N LYS A 75 3.86 -26.92 -1.66
CA LYS A 75 3.51 -25.84 -2.60
C LYS A 75 2.00 -25.59 -2.64
N GLU A 76 1.20 -26.65 -2.47
CA GLU A 76 -0.25 -26.54 -2.41
C GLU A 76 -0.71 -25.77 -1.16
N ASP A 77 -0.07 -25.99 -0.01
CA ASP A 77 -0.33 -25.19 1.20
C ASP A 77 -0.01 -23.70 0.98
N GLU A 78 1.10 -23.41 0.30
CA GLU A 78 1.49 -22.03 -0.05
C GLU A 78 0.46 -21.35 -0.96
N ASP A 79 0.03 -22.03 -2.01
CA ASP A 79 -0.94 -21.51 -2.98
C ASP A 79 -2.30 -21.24 -2.31
N VAL A 80 -2.78 -22.17 -1.47
CA VAL A 80 -4.03 -22.02 -0.71
C VAL A 80 -3.92 -20.87 0.29
N SER A 81 -2.88 -20.83 1.12
CA SER A 81 -2.68 -19.77 2.10
C SER A 81 -2.54 -18.39 1.46
N THR A 82 -1.86 -18.30 0.31
CA THR A 82 -1.69 -17.05 -0.43
C THR A 82 -3.00 -16.60 -1.07
N CYS A 83 -3.79 -17.53 -1.62
CA CYS A 83 -5.13 -17.23 -2.15
C CYS A 83 -6.05 -16.69 -1.05
N VAL A 84 -6.07 -17.33 0.13
CA VAL A 84 -6.84 -16.85 1.28
C VAL A 84 -6.37 -15.46 1.74
N ALA A 85 -5.06 -15.24 1.81
CA ALA A 85 -4.48 -13.95 2.16
C ALA A 85 -4.88 -12.84 1.16
N PHE A 86 -4.84 -13.14 -0.14
CA PHE A 86 -5.25 -12.23 -1.21
C PHE A 86 -6.73 -11.85 -1.09
N TRP A 87 -7.62 -12.83 -1.04
CA TRP A 87 -9.06 -12.57 -0.96
C TRP A 87 -9.46 -11.85 0.33
N THR A 88 -8.80 -12.16 1.44
CA THR A 88 -9.06 -11.48 2.71
C THR A 88 -8.60 -10.03 2.66
N ASN A 89 -7.39 -9.76 2.15
CA ASN A 89 -6.85 -8.41 2.05
C ASN A 89 -7.70 -7.54 1.11
N ILE A 90 -8.02 -8.03 -0.10
CA ILE A 90 -8.83 -7.25 -1.05
C ILE A 90 -10.26 -7.03 -0.57
N SER A 91 -10.84 -8.01 0.15
CA SER A 91 -12.17 -7.85 0.74
C SER A 91 -12.16 -6.84 1.88
N ALA A 92 -11.14 -6.86 2.73
CA ALA A 92 -10.97 -5.89 3.82
C ALA A 92 -10.78 -4.46 3.28
N SER A 93 -9.97 -4.27 2.24
CA SER A 93 -9.77 -2.94 1.65
C SER A 93 -10.98 -2.44 0.87
N LEU A 94 -11.72 -3.31 0.18
CA LEU A 94 -13.00 -2.94 -0.43
C LEU A 94 -14.03 -2.53 0.62
N LEU A 95 -14.14 -3.28 1.73
CA LEU A 95 -15.04 -2.92 2.83
C LEU A 95 -14.66 -1.56 3.41
N LEU A 96 -13.38 -1.34 3.70
CA LEU A 96 -12.91 -0.08 4.28
C LEU A 96 -13.09 1.10 3.34
N TRP A 97 -12.81 0.91 2.04
CA TRP A 97 -13.09 1.91 1.01
C TRP A 97 -14.59 2.24 0.92
N PHE A 98 -15.45 1.23 1.00
CA PHE A 98 -16.90 1.43 1.01
C PHE A 98 -17.38 2.17 2.27
N PHE A 99 -16.79 1.89 3.44
CA PHE A 99 -17.00 2.69 4.64
C PHE A 99 -16.61 4.15 4.43
N ILE A 100 -15.42 4.41 3.89
CA ILE A 100 -14.96 5.77 3.59
C ILE A 100 -15.90 6.46 2.60
N PHE A 101 -16.42 5.75 1.60
CA PHE A 101 -17.39 6.28 0.64
C PHE A 101 -18.68 6.77 1.34
N ILE A 102 -19.27 5.94 2.21
CA ILE A 102 -20.49 6.30 2.95
C ILE A 102 -20.26 7.48 3.90
N PHE A 103 -19.12 7.49 4.60
CA PHE A 103 -18.79 8.49 5.62
C PHE A 103 -17.97 9.67 5.09
N SER A 104 -17.79 9.78 3.77
CA SER A 104 -16.85 10.72 3.15
C SER A 104 -17.14 12.18 3.49
N ASN A 105 -18.41 12.58 3.50
CA ASN A 105 -18.79 13.95 3.85
C ASN A 105 -18.55 14.25 5.34
N GLN A 106 -18.88 13.31 6.23
CA GLN A 106 -18.62 13.46 7.67
C GLN A 106 -17.12 13.53 7.95
N LEU A 107 -16.32 12.70 7.29
CA LEU A 107 -14.86 12.75 7.37
C LEU A 107 -14.32 14.10 6.87
N ALA A 108 -14.87 14.64 5.79
CA ALA A 108 -14.49 15.95 5.27
C ALA A 108 -14.76 17.08 6.28
N GLU A 109 -15.92 17.06 6.92
CA GLU A 109 -16.29 18.02 7.97
C GLU A 109 -15.40 17.91 9.20
N MET A 110 -15.11 16.68 9.67
CA MET A 110 -14.25 16.43 10.83
C MET A 110 -12.82 16.96 10.65
N VAL A 111 -12.30 16.92 9.43
CA VAL A 111 -10.94 17.41 9.11
C VAL A 111 -10.95 18.91 8.75
N GLY A 112 -12.10 19.57 8.80
CA GLY A 112 -12.22 21.02 8.57
C GLY A 112 -12.25 21.42 7.10
N ASN A 113 -12.56 20.47 6.20
CA ASN A 113 -12.62 20.67 4.75
C ASN A 113 -14.00 20.28 4.18
N PRO A 114 -15.09 20.96 4.57
CA PRO A 114 -16.44 20.61 4.16
C PRO A 114 -16.61 20.69 2.64
N GLY A 115 -17.39 19.76 2.08
CA GLY A 115 -17.67 19.69 0.64
C GLY A 115 -16.66 18.89 -0.19
N LEU A 116 -15.58 18.40 0.42
CA LEU A 116 -14.53 17.61 -0.26
C LEU A 116 -14.67 16.09 -0.08
N GLY A 117 -15.85 15.61 0.32
CA GLY A 117 -16.11 14.17 0.46
C GLY A 117 -15.82 13.39 -0.82
N SER A 118 -16.06 14.00 -1.99
CA SER A 118 -15.78 13.37 -3.29
C SER A 118 -14.30 13.06 -3.48
N VAL A 119 -13.43 14.01 -3.13
CA VAL A 119 -11.98 13.84 -3.24
C VAL A 119 -11.46 12.77 -2.28
N ILE A 120 -12.06 12.68 -1.09
CA ILE A 120 -11.70 11.67 -0.08
C ILE A 120 -11.99 10.25 -0.58
N TYR A 121 -13.20 9.96 -1.05
CA TYR A 121 -13.52 8.59 -1.47
C TYR A 121 -12.78 8.19 -2.75
N ILE A 122 -12.54 9.14 -3.67
CA ILE A 122 -11.76 8.90 -4.89
C ILE A 122 -10.30 8.60 -4.51
N GLY A 123 -9.71 9.41 -3.63
CA GLY A 123 -8.35 9.19 -3.15
C GLY A 123 -8.20 7.86 -2.40
N ALA A 124 -9.20 7.49 -1.60
CA ALA A 124 -9.23 6.22 -0.88
C ALA A 124 -9.35 4.98 -1.78
N ALA A 125 -9.66 5.13 -3.06
CA ALA A 125 -9.66 4.02 -4.01
C ALA A 125 -8.26 3.40 -4.19
N ILE A 126 -7.20 4.07 -3.72
CA ILE A 126 -5.86 3.49 -3.68
C ILE A 126 -5.74 2.28 -2.74
N LEU A 127 -6.61 2.16 -1.72
CA LEU A 127 -6.61 1.02 -0.79
C LEU A 127 -6.84 -0.32 -1.52
N PRO A 128 -7.94 -0.53 -2.27
CA PRO A 128 -8.13 -1.77 -3.00
C PRO A 128 -7.06 -1.98 -4.10
N LEU A 129 -6.57 -0.90 -4.73
CA LEU A 129 -5.53 -0.99 -5.76
C LEU A 129 -4.20 -1.49 -5.21
N THR A 130 -3.80 -1.04 -4.02
CA THR A 130 -2.56 -1.47 -3.35
C THR A 130 -2.72 -2.86 -2.74
N SER A 131 -3.88 -3.19 -2.16
CA SER A 131 -4.19 -4.55 -1.72
C SER A 131 -4.09 -5.57 -2.86
N PHE A 132 -4.51 -5.20 -4.07
CA PHE A 132 -4.47 -6.09 -5.23
C PHE A 132 -3.06 -6.54 -5.61
N SER A 133 -2.04 -5.69 -5.45
CA SER A 133 -0.64 -6.04 -5.76
C SER A 133 0.15 -6.53 -4.55
N SER A 134 -0.33 -6.26 -3.34
CA SER A 134 0.39 -6.50 -2.08
C SER A 134 0.89 -7.93 -1.90
N ILE A 135 0.04 -8.92 -2.14
CA ILE A 135 0.34 -10.34 -1.92
C ILE A 135 1.29 -10.88 -2.99
N GLN A 136 1.14 -10.41 -4.22
CA GLN A 136 2.01 -10.75 -5.35
C GLN A 136 3.42 -10.20 -5.10
N THR A 137 3.53 -8.94 -4.65
CA THR A 137 4.82 -8.37 -4.23
C THR A 137 5.45 -9.16 -3.08
N ALA A 138 4.66 -9.64 -2.13
CA ALA A 138 5.13 -10.51 -1.06
C ALA A 138 5.67 -11.86 -1.59
N LEU A 139 5.02 -12.47 -2.59
CA LEU A 139 5.50 -13.69 -3.24
C LEU A 139 6.81 -13.47 -4.00
N PHE A 140 6.93 -12.40 -4.80
CA PHE A 140 8.19 -12.05 -5.46
C PHE A 140 9.32 -11.89 -4.44
N ARG A 141 8.99 -11.27 -3.30
CA ARG A 141 9.93 -11.09 -2.19
C ARG A 141 10.39 -12.37 -1.54
N LYS A 142 9.48 -13.32 -1.38
CA LYS A 142 9.82 -14.63 -0.83
C LYS A 142 10.76 -15.41 -1.73
N HIS A 143 10.50 -15.40 -3.04
CA HIS A 143 11.28 -16.15 -4.03
C HIS A 143 12.58 -15.46 -4.46
N LEU A 144 12.81 -14.22 -4.01
CA LEU A 144 13.93 -13.37 -4.44
C LEU A 144 13.92 -13.12 -5.96
N ASP A 145 12.72 -13.09 -6.55
CA ASP A 145 12.51 -12.88 -7.98
C ASP A 145 12.14 -11.41 -8.24
N PHE A 146 13.09 -10.51 -7.93
CA PHE A 146 12.99 -9.06 -8.15
C PHE A 146 13.98 -8.56 -9.20
#